data_AF-A0A1F8S7Y4-F1
#
_entry.id   AF-A0A1F8S7Y4-F1
#
_cell.length_a   1.000
_cell.length_b   1.000
_cell.length_c   1.000
_cell.angle_alpha   90.00
_cell.angle_beta   90.00
_cell.angle_gamma   90.00
#
_symmetry.space_group_name_H-M   'P 1'
#
loop_
_entity.id
_entity.type
_entity.pdbx_description
1 polymer ?
#
loop_
_entity_poly.entity_id
_entity_poly.type
_entity_poly.pdbx_seq_one_letter_code
_entity_poly.pdbx_strand_id
1 'polypeptide(L)'
;MSRYFVPAVLVALVSGLALGLIGGIVARSPETHANVRPAGYDRTAIGHVGEVLPYEGIGLADARVADIADPIARGRILFLANGCAACHGVAAQGGVVGPKLDLEELWKEDFLPIVRSGPAGMPAFTDSILSDSDLDSIYAFLKAAGRGGSTP
;
A
#
# COMPACT_ATOMS: atom_id res chain seq x y z
N MET A 1 44.85 -31.85 22.19
CA MET A 1 43.61 -31.45 21.47
C MET A 1 43.88 -30.11 20.79
N SER A 2 43.62 -29.97 19.49
CA SER A 2 43.90 -28.72 18.75
C SER A 2 43.09 -27.56 19.34
N ARG A 3 43.71 -26.38 19.53
CA ARG A 3 43.01 -25.15 19.97
C ARG A 3 41.87 -24.74 19.03
N TYR A 4 41.86 -25.28 17.82
CA TYR A 4 40.81 -25.05 16.82
C TYR A 4 39.70 -26.09 16.82
N PHE A 5 39.84 -27.17 17.60
CA PHE A 5 38.87 -28.27 17.59
C PHE A 5 37.48 -27.83 18.06
N VAL A 6 37.40 -27.21 19.24
CA VAL A 6 36.14 -26.71 19.81
C VAL A 6 35.48 -25.63 18.93
N PRO A 7 36.18 -24.57 18.47
CA PRO A 7 35.56 -23.58 17.61
C PRO A 7 35.14 -24.14 16.24
N ALA A 8 35.89 -25.07 15.65
CA ALA A 8 35.50 -25.71 14.40
C ALA A 8 34.22 -26.55 14.55
N VAL A 9 34.08 -27.30 15.66
CA VAL A 9 32.86 -28.05 15.98
C VAL A 9 31.67 -27.12 16.17
N LEU A 10 31.83 -26.00 16.87
CA LEU A 10 30.76 -25.00 17.04
C LEU A 10 30.31 -24.40 15.70
N VAL A 11 31.24 -23.99 14.84
CA VAL A 11 30.92 -23.44 13.51
C VAL A 11 30.17 -24.46 12.66
N ALA A 12 30.61 -25.73 12.67
CA ALA A 12 29.95 -26.80 11.94
C ALA A 12 28.51 -27.04 12.42
N LEU A 13 28.30 -27.06 13.75
CA LEU A 13 26.98 -27.26 14.34
C LEU A 13 26.01 -26.12 14.00
N VAL A 14 26.46 -24.86 14.16
CA VAL A 14 25.63 -23.68 13.85
C VAL A 14 25.30 -23.60 12.36
N SER A 15 26.29 -23.84 11.50
CA SER A 15 26.08 -23.82 10.05
C SER A 15 25.15 -24.95 9.60
N GLY A 16 25.30 -26.14 10.19
CA GLY A 16 24.43 -27.28 9.92
C GLY A 16 22.97 -27.00 10.33
N LEU A 17 22.75 -26.40 11.51
CA LEU A 17 21.41 -26.01 11.96
C LEU A 17 20.81 -24.94 11.02
N ALA A 18 21.57 -23.89 10.69
CA ALA A 18 21.09 -22.83 9.81
C ALA A 18 20.70 -23.35 8.42
N LEU A 19 21.57 -24.15 7.79
CA LEU A 19 21.28 -24.76 6.49
C LEU A 19 20.11 -25.75 6.56
N GLY A 20 19.99 -26.52 7.65
CA GLY A 20 18.86 -27.42 7.87
C GLY A 20 17.53 -26.68 8.00
N LEU A 21 17.51 -25.55 8.72
CA LEU A 21 16.31 -24.71 8.85
C LEU A 21 15.94 -24.05 7.52
N ILE A 22 16.90 -23.47 6.80
CA ILE A 22 16.67 -22.85 5.49
C ILE A 22 16.15 -23.90 4.49
N GLY A 23 16.81 -25.06 4.42
CA GLY A 23 16.39 -26.16 3.55
C GLY A 23 15.00 -26.68 3.91
N GLY A 24 14.69 -26.80 5.21
CA GLY A 24 13.37 -27.20 5.68
C GLY A 24 12.27 -26.20 5.34
N ILE A 25 12.54 -24.90 5.46
CA ILE A 25 11.61 -23.83 5.07
C ILE A 25 11.33 -23.89 3.57
N VAL A 26 12.38 -23.96 2.74
CA VAL A 26 12.24 -24.03 1.28
C VAL A 26 11.51 -25.31 0.84
N ALA A 27 11.83 -26.46 1.43
CA ALA A 27 11.18 -27.73 1.09
C ALA A 27 9.70 -27.77 1.48
N ARG A 28 9.33 -27.11 2.59
CA ARG A 28 7.95 -27.14 3.11
C ARG A 28 7.09 -25.98 2.63
N SER A 29 7.73 -24.86 2.30
CA SER A 29 7.05 -23.61 1.93
C SER A 29 7.81 -22.94 0.78
N PRO A 30 7.93 -23.59 -0.40
CA PRO A 30 8.65 -23.01 -1.54
C PRO A 30 8.06 -21.67 -2.01
N GLU A 31 6.79 -21.41 -1.65
CA GLU A 31 6.00 -20.27 -2.12
C GLU A 31 5.86 -19.12 -1.08
N THR A 32 6.74 -19.02 -0.07
CA THR A 32 6.68 -17.91 0.92
C THR A 32 7.04 -16.54 0.35
N HIS A 33 7.48 -16.45 -0.90
CA HIS A 33 7.62 -15.20 -1.64
C HIS A 33 6.28 -14.89 -2.31
N ALA A 34 5.57 -13.92 -1.75
CA ALA A 34 4.12 -13.70 -1.84
C ALA A 34 3.50 -13.32 -3.21
N ASN A 35 3.94 -13.85 -4.36
CA ASN A 35 3.24 -13.56 -5.62
C ASN A 35 3.18 -14.68 -6.67
N VAL A 36 3.54 -15.91 -6.31
CA VAL A 36 3.34 -17.06 -7.20
C VAL A 36 2.03 -17.75 -6.81
N ARG A 37 1.09 -17.84 -7.76
CA ARG A 37 -0.11 -18.69 -7.65
C ARG A 37 0.07 -19.87 -8.61
N PRO A 38 0.82 -20.92 -8.23
CA PRO A 38 0.98 -22.07 -9.10
C PRO A 38 -0.37 -22.74 -9.37
N ALA A 39 -0.53 -23.30 -10.57
CA ALA A 39 -1.79 -23.94 -10.98
C ALA A 39 -2.14 -25.08 -10.01
N GLY A 40 -3.33 -25.01 -9.40
CA GLY A 40 -3.82 -26.00 -8.44
C GLY A 40 -3.42 -25.76 -6.98
N TYR A 41 -2.70 -24.67 -6.67
CA TYR A 41 -2.47 -24.24 -5.30
C TYR A 41 -3.57 -23.27 -4.87
N ASP A 42 -4.66 -23.81 -4.34
CA ASP A 42 -5.62 -23.02 -3.59
C ASP A 42 -5.08 -22.82 -2.17
N ARG A 43 -5.02 -21.56 -1.74
CA ARG A 43 -4.75 -21.24 -0.33
C ARG A 43 -5.80 -21.96 0.52
N THR A 44 -5.42 -22.39 1.72
CA THR A 44 -6.34 -23.01 2.68
C THR A 44 -7.65 -22.23 2.67
N ALA A 45 -8.74 -22.90 2.30
CA ALA A 45 -10.04 -22.26 2.23
C ALA A 45 -10.29 -21.63 3.59
N ILE A 46 -10.35 -20.30 3.64
CA ILE A 46 -10.76 -19.60 4.84
C ILE A 46 -12.20 -20.04 5.05
N GLY A 47 -12.44 -20.79 6.12
CA GLY A 47 -13.79 -21.19 6.50
C GLY A 47 -14.59 -19.94 6.79
N HIS A 48 -15.43 -19.52 5.84
CA HIS A 48 -16.37 -18.45 6.06
C HIS A 48 -17.50 -19.01 6.93
N VAL A 49 -17.62 -18.52 8.17
CA VAL A 49 -18.73 -18.85 9.05
C VAL A 49 -19.77 -17.75 8.90
N GLY A 50 -20.93 -18.09 8.36
CA GLY A 50 -22.02 -17.16 8.08
C GLY A 50 -22.16 -16.81 6.60
N GLU A 51 -23.02 -15.85 6.30
CA GLU A 51 -23.18 -15.31 4.95
C GLU A 51 -21.88 -14.62 4.52
N VAL A 52 -21.37 -14.96 3.34
CA VAL A 52 -20.26 -14.24 2.72
C VAL A 52 -20.81 -12.89 2.29
N LEU A 53 -20.77 -11.92 3.20
CA LEU A 53 -20.94 -10.54 2.83
C LEU A 53 -19.70 -10.19 2.00
N PRO A 54 -19.82 -9.88 0.69
CA PRO A 54 -18.70 -9.29 -0.01
C PRO A 54 -18.23 -8.11 0.85
N TYR A 55 -16.93 -8.01 1.08
CA TYR A 55 -16.36 -6.77 1.57
C TYR A 55 -16.61 -5.73 0.47
N GLU A 56 -17.80 -5.14 0.51
CA GLU A 56 -18.16 -3.90 -0.13
C GLU A 56 -17.78 -2.80 0.84
N GLY A 57 -16.51 -2.75 1.25
CA GLY A 57 -16.01 -1.49 1.78
C GLY A 57 -16.31 -0.35 0.80
N ILE A 58 -15.85 0.85 1.13
CA ILE A 58 -15.56 1.87 0.11
C ILE A 58 -14.49 1.30 -0.83
N GLY A 59 -14.90 0.38 -1.70
CA GLY A 59 -14.08 -0.36 -2.62
C GLY A 59 -13.73 0.54 -3.79
N LEU A 60 -12.57 0.27 -4.36
CA LEU A 60 -11.90 0.97 -5.45
C LEU A 60 -12.73 1.13 -6.76
N ALA A 61 -14.01 0.73 -6.77
CA ALA A 61 -14.92 0.78 -7.91
C ALA A 61 -16.39 1.01 -7.52
N ASP A 62 -16.68 1.52 -6.31
CA ASP A 62 -18.08 1.82 -5.93
C ASP A 62 -18.64 2.97 -6.78
N ALA A 63 -19.59 2.64 -7.66
CA ALA A 63 -20.23 3.60 -8.56
C ALA A 63 -20.87 4.78 -7.81
N ARG A 64 -21.26 4.60 -6.55
CA ARG A 64 -21.81 5.68 -5.71
C ARG A 64 -20.81 6.82 -5.50
N VAL A 65 -19.50 6.57 -5.60
CA VAL A 65 -18.47 7.61 -5.51
C VAL A 65 -18.55 8.56 -6.70
N ALA A 66 -18.93 8.06 -7.88
CA ALA A 66 -19.13 8.89 -9.08
C ALA A 66 -20.36 9.81 -8.94
N ASP A 67 -21.37 9.39 -8.18
CA ASP A 67 -22.62 10.14 -7.95
C ASP A 67 -22.49 11.23 -6.88
N ILE A 68 -21.34 11.33 -6.19
CA ILE A 68 -21.10 12.38 -5.21
C ILE A 68 -20.91 13.71 -5.93
N ALA A 69 -21.92 14.58 -5.80
CA ALA A 69 -21.94 15.88 -6.45
C ALA A 69 -20.92 16.88 -5.89
N ASP A 70 -20.57 16.79 -4.59
CA ASP A 70 -19.55 17.65 -3.99
C ASP A 70 -18.14 17.13 -4.32
N PRO A 71 -17.33 17.89 -5.10
CA PRO A 71 -15.99 17.47 -5.47
C PRO A 71 -15.05 17.28 -4.27
N ILE A 72 -15.25 18.03 -3.18
CA ILE A 72 -14.41 17.92 -1.97
C ILE A 72 -14.72 16.62 -1.24
N ALA A 73 -15.99 16.31 -1.00
CA ALA A 73 -16.41 15.04 -0.41
C ALA A 73 -15.98 13.84 -1.28
N ARG A 74 -16.18 13.93 -2.60
CA ARG A 74 -15.75 12.90 -3.55
C ARG A 74 -14.25 12.68 -3.49
N GLY A 75 -13.48 13.77 -3.55
CA GLY A 75 -12.01 13.75 -3.48
C GLY A 75 -11.48 13.13 -2.20
N ARG A 76 -12.09 13.45 -1.06
CA ARG A 76 -11.72 12.86 0.24
C ARG A 76 -11.91 11.34 0.24
N ILE A 77 -13.03 10.87 -0.29
CA ILE A 77 -13.33 9.44 -0.36
C ILE A 77 -12.34 8.74 -1.28
N LEU A 78 -12.09 9.30 -2.47
CA LEU A 78 -11.11 8.76 -3.42
C LEU A 78 -9.70 8.70 -2.82
N PHE A 79 -9.27 9.75 -2.11
CA PHE A 79 -7.97 9.82 -1.44
C PHE A 79 -7.81 8.73 -0.37
N LEU A 80 -8.87 8.43 0.39
CA LEU A 80 -8.86 7.36 1.39
C LEU A 80 -8.93 5.97 0.74
N ALA A 81 -9.83 5.79 -0.21
CA ALA A 81 -10.07 4.52 -0.89
C ALA A 81 -8.84 4.06 -1.69
N ASN A 82 -8.11 4.99 -2.32
CA ASN A 82 -6.91 4.69 -3.10
C ASN A 82 -5.63 4.65 -2.26
N GLY A 83 -5.75 4.65 -0.93
CA GLY A 83 -4.61 4.43 -0.02
C GLY A 83 -3.63 5.60 0.08
N CYS A 84 -3.93 6.77 -0.50
CA CYS A 84 -3.05 7.94 -0.45
C CYS A 84 -2.76 8.34 1.01
N ALA A 85 -3.77 8.24 1.88
CA ALA A 85 -3.68 8.53 3.31
C ALA A 85 -2.69 7.63 4.08
N ALA A 86 -2.35 6.44 3.57
CA ALA A 86 -1.42 5.54 4.24
C ALA A 86 -0.01 6.14 4.33
N CYS A 87 0.37 6.95 3.33
CA CYS A 87 1.66 7.63 3.29
C CYS A 87 1.53 9.12 3.64
N HIS A 88 0.47 9.77 3.17
CA HIS A 88 0.29 11.23 3.25
C HIS A 88 -0.63 11.68 4.40
N GLY A 89 -1.12 10.77 5.24
CA GLY A 89 -2.00 11.08 6.36
C GLY A 89 -3.46 11.34 5.94
N VAL A 90 -4.40 11.12 6.87
CA VAL A 90 -5.86 11.16 6.61
C VAL A 90 -6.38 12.52 6.13
N ALA A 91 -5.75 13.60 6.58
CA ALA A 91 -6.04 14.98 6.21
C ALA A 91 -4.96 15.57 5.28
N ALA A 92 -4.19 14.71 4.60
CA ALA A 92 -3.07 15.09 3.75
C ALA A 92 -1.95 15.88 4.47
N GLN A 93 -1.89 15.74 5.80
CA GLN A 93 -0.94 16.44 6.66
C GLN A 93 0.50 15.90 6.59
N GLY A 94 0.71 14.80 5.85
CA GLY A 94 1.99 14.11 5.75
C GLY A 94 2.27 13.16 6.90
N GLY A 95 3.41 12.48 6.82
CA GLY A 95 3.89 11.56 7.83
C GLY A 95 5.35 11.17 7.58
N VAL A 96 5.75 10.03 8.14
CA VAL A 96 7.12 9.51 7.99
C VAL A 96 7.39 9.01 6.56
N VAL A 97 6.36 8.48 5.90
CA VAL A 97 6.49 7.85 4.58
C VAL A 97 6.31 8.83 3.43
N GLY A 98 5.26 9.66 3.48
CA GLY A 98 4.95 10.66 2.46
C GLY A 98 4.93 12.07 3.03
N PRO A 99 5.37 13.08 2.27
CA PRO A 99 5.31 14.47 2.70
C PRO A 99 3.87 14.96 2.86
N LYS A 100 3.72 16.09 3.53
CA LYS A 100 2.48 16.86 3.53
C LYS A 100 2.14 17.27 2.10
N LEU A 101 0.86 17.18 1.73
CA LEU A 101 0.34 17.61 0.43
C LEU A 101 -0.42 18.93 0.60
N ASP A 102 0.27 19.99 1.02
CA ASP A 102 -0.33 21.31 0.91
C ASP A 102 -0.21 21.83 -0.53
N LEU A 103 -1.24 22.56 -0.94
CA LEU A 103 -1.35 23.12 -2.28
C LEU A 103 -0.99 24.61 -2.31
N GLU A 104 -0.24 25.11 -1.31
CA GLU A 104 0.39 26.42 -1.42
C GLU A 104 1.54 26.37 -2.44
N GLU A 105 2.23 25.22 -2.51
CA GLU A 105 3.37 24.99 -3.42
C GLU A 105 3.04 24.04 -4.59
N LEU A 106 1.98 23.23 -4.50
CA LEU A 106 1.57 22.28 -5.56
C LEU A 106 0.56 22.91 -6.53
N TRP A 107 1.07 23.30 -7.69
CA TRP A 107 0.27 23.82 -8.79
C TRP A 107 -0.51 22.68 -9.46
N LYS A 108 -1.70 22.99 -10.00
CA LYS A 108 -2.58 21.96 -10.58
C LYS A 108 -1.91 21.26 -11.76
N GLU A 109 -1.08 22.01 -12.48
CA GLU A 109 -0.33 21.59 -13.66
C GLU A 109 0.71 20.52 -13.33
N ASP A 110 1.28 20.55 -12.12
CA ASP A 110 2.29 19.60 -11.66
C ASP A 110 1.68 18.39 -10.94
N PHE A 111 0.49 18.56 -10.37
CA PHE A 111 -0.18 17.51 -9.59
C PHE A 111 -0.41 16.23 -10.41
N LEU A 112 -1.01 16.35 -11.60
CA LEU A 112 -1.38 15.19 -12.39
C LEU A 112 -0.14 14.41 -12.87
N PRO A 113 0.90 15.04 -13.46
CA PRO A 113 2.15 14.36 -13.80
C PRO A 113 2.81 13.61 -12.62
N ILE A 114 2.79 14.19 -11.42
CA ILE A 114 3.37 13.56 -10.21
C ILE A 114 2.59 12.30 -9.84
N VAL A 115 1.25 12.37 -9.80
CA VAL A 115 0.40 11.23 -9.45
C VAL A 115 0.47 10.12 -10.51
N ARG A 116 0.57 10.48 -11.79
CA ARG A 116 0.74 9.51 -12.89
C ARG A 116 2.10 8.83 -12.85
N SER A 117 3.17 9.55 -12.49
CA SER A 117 4.54 9.01 -12.52
C SER A 117 4.93 8.21 -11.27
N GLY A 118 4.39 8.53 -10.10
CA GLY A 118 4.71 7.83 -8.86
C GLY A 118 6.16 7.99 -8.40
N PRO A 119 6.67 9.21 -8.14
CA PRO A 119 8.06 9.40 -7.72
C PRO A 119 8.33 8.86 -6.31
N ALA A 120 9.61 8.59 -6.03
CA ALA A 120 10.12 8.27 -4.69
C ALA A 120 9.40 7.09 -3.98
N GLY A 121 8.95 6.09 -4.74
CA GLY A 121 8.27 4.91 -4.20
C GLY A 121 6.76 5.08 -4.04
N MET A 122 6.20 6.24 -4.42
CA MET A 122 4.75 6.40 -4.58
C MET A 122 4.27 5.51 -5.76
N PRO A 123 3.17 4.75 -5.61
CA PRO A 123 2.59 4.03 -6.75
C PRO A 123 2.18 4.99 -7.87
N ALA A 124 2.33 4.54 -9.12
CA ALA A 124 1.78 5.23 -10.27
C ALA A 124 0.27 4.96 -10.37
N PHE A 125 -0.55 6.01 -10.44
CA PHE A 125 -1.99 5.88 -10.63
C PHE A 125 -2.32 6.23 -12.08
N THR A 126 -2.59 5.23 -12.92
CA THR A 126 -2.95 5.41 -14.34
C THR A 126 -4.43 5.75 -14.51
N ASP A 127 -4.83 6.16 -15.73
CA ASP A 127 -6.23 6.51 -16.05
C ASP A 127 -7.22 5.36 -15.79
N SER A 128 -6.74 4.12 -15.87
CA SER A 128 -7.51 2.92 -15.56
C SER A 128 -7.76 2.72 -14.06
N ILE A 129 -7.02 3.40 -13.19
CA ILE A 129 -7.14 3.34 -11.73
C ILE A 129 -7.88 4.57 -11.22
N LEU A 130 -7.47 5.76 -11.67
CA LEU A 130 -8.09 7.03 -11.33
C LEU A 130 -8.22 7.85 -12.61
N SER A 131 -9.44 8.24 -12.99
CA SER A 131 -9.64 9.13 -14.13
C SER A 131 -9.13 10.54 -13.80
N ASP A 132 -8.91 11.37 -14.82
CA ASP A 132 -8.52 12.78 -14.61
C ASP A 132 -9.56 13.53 -13.77
N SER A 133 -10.85 13.20 -13.94
CA SER A 133 -11.94 13.77 -13.12
C SER A 133 -11.87 13.36 -11.64
N ASP A 134 -11.40 12.14 -11.36
CA ASP A 134 -11.19 11.67 -9.99
C ASP A 134 -9.99 12.40 -9.36
N LEU A 135 -8.91 12.57 -10.13
CA LEU A 135 -7.75 13.35 -9.70
C LEU A 135 -8.09 14.83 -9.47
N ASP A 136 -8.96 15.41 -10.30
CA ASP A 136 -9.49 16.77 -10.09
C ASP A 136 -10.27 16.88 -8.77
N SER A 137 -11.06 15.86 -8.43
CA SER A 137 -11.79 15.81 -7.16
C SER A 137 -10.82 15.69 -5.98
N ILE A 138 -9.81 14.81 -6.08
CA ILE A 138 -8.75 14.69 -5.07
C ILE A 138 -8.02 16.03 -4.90
N TYR A 139 -7.67 16.72 -5.98
CA TYR A 139 -7.04 18.04 -5.93
C TYR A 139 -7.93 19.07 -5.22
N ALA A 140 -9.24 19.07 -5.50
CA ALA A 140 -10.20 19.94 -4.81
C ALA A 140 -10.24 19.66 -3.29
N PHE A 141 -10.21 18.39 -2.89
CA PHE A 141 -10.08 17.99 -1.48
C PHE A 141 -8.78 18.49 -0.85
N LEU A 142 -7.63 18.27 -1.50
CA LEU A 142 -6.33 18.73 -0.99
C LEU A 142 -6.28 20.25 -0.82
N LYS A 143 -6.92 21.00 -1.73
CA LYS A 143 -7.04 22.46 -1.65
C LYS A 143 -7.87 22.91 -0.46
N ALA A 144 -8.94 22.17 -0.16
CA ALA A 144 -9.77 22.42 1.01
C ALA A 144 -9.06 22.04 2.31
N ALA A 145 -8.35 20.90 2.32
CA ALA A 145 -7.62 20.38 3.48
C ALA A 145 -6.45 21.30 3.88
N GLY A 146 -5.69 21.81 2.90
CA GLY A 146 -4.59 22.75 3.14
C GLY A 146 -5.03 24.06 3.79
N ARG A 147 -6.28 24.50 3.56
CA ARG A 147 -6.87 25.71 4.17
C ARG A 147 -7.37 25.49 5.60
N GLY A 148 -7.64 24.25 6.00
CA GLY A 148 -8.13 23.89 7.34
C GLY A 148 -7.08 23.26 8.26
N GLY A 149 -5.88 22.97 7.74
CA GLY A 149 -4.78 22.32 8.47
C GLY A 149 -3.88 23.26 9.28
N SER A 150 -4.14 24.57 9.28
CA SER A 150 -3.43 25.54 10.14
C SER A 150 -4.14 25.68 11.48
N THR A 151 -3.97 24.69 12.35
CA THR A 151 -4.11 24.91 13.80
C THR A 151 -2.68 25.02 14.35
N PRO A 152 -2.36 26.06 15.17
CA PRO A 152 -0.99 26.45 15.52
C PRO A 152 -0.17 25.39 16.26
#